data_AF-A0A1Y2UVA5-F1
#
_entry.id   AF-A0A1Y2UVA5-F1
#
_cell.length_a   1.000
_cell.length_b   1.000
_cell.length_c   1.000
_cell.angle_alpha   90.00
_cell.angle_beta   90.00
_cell.angle_gamma   90.00
#
_symmetry.space_group_name_H-M   'P 1'
#
loop_
_entity.id
_entity.type
_entity.pdbx_description
1 polymer ?
#
loop_
_entity_poly.entity_id
_entity_poly.type
_entity_poly.pdbx_seq_one_letter_code
_entity_poly.pdbx_strand_id
1 'polypeptide(L)' 'EKKQCLCKHKESGKKITCNNDACSYEWFHWKCVGLKSKPRGKWLCPECAKPSRTRAK' A
#
# COMPACT_ATOMS: atom_id res chain seq x y z
N GLU A 1 -15.13 -11.41 -5.44
CA GLU A 1 -14.80 -9.97 -5.58
C GLU A 1 -13.34 -9.70 -5.22
N LYS A 2 -12.73 -8.65 -5.75
CA LYS A 2 -11.27 -8.54 -5.86
C LYS A 2 -10.75 -7.47 -4.89
N LYS A 3 -10.09 -7.90 -3.79
CA LYS A 3 -9.43 -7.04 -2.78
C LYS A 3 -8.22 -6.34 -3.40
N GLN A 4 -8.46 -5.31 -4.20
CA GLN A 4 -7.46 -4.67 -5.03
C GLN A 4 -7.25 -3.21 -4.63
N CYS A 5 -6.09 -2.69 -5.05
CA CYS A 5 -5.66 -1.31 -4.94
C CYS A 5 -6.79 -0.26 -4.98
N LEU A 6 -6.62 0.80 -4.19
CA LEU A 6 -7.54 1.94 -3.99
C LEU A 6 -8.06 2.57 -5.30
N CYS A 7 -7.30 2.43 -6.39
CA CYS A 7 -7.65 3.03 -7.67
C CYS A 7 -8.81 2.33 -8.40
N LYS A 8 -9.22 1.11 -8.01
CA LYS A 8 -10.27 0.31 -8.71
C LYS A 8 -10.02 0.09 -10.22
N HIS A 9 -8.90 0.54 -10.76
CA HIS A 9 -8.53 0.38 -12.16
C HIS A 9 -7.90 -0.99 -12.41
N LYS A 10 -8.28 -1.61 -13.55
CA LYS A 10 -7.81 -2.91 -14.01
C LYS A 10 -6.46 -2.81 -14.75
N GLU A 11 -5.58 -1.89 -14.35
CA GLU A 11 -4.27 -1.78 -14.99
C GLU A 11 -3.42 -2.99 -14.58
N SER A 12 -3.01 -3.80 -15.56
CA SER A 12 -2.15 -4.97 -15.34
C SER A 12 -0.69 -4.54 -15.16
N GLY A 13 -0.41 -3.85 -14.06
CA GLY A 13 0.92 -3.34 -13.72
C GLY A 13 1.59 -4.06 -12.54
N LYS A 14 2.75 -3.52 -12.12
CA LYS A 14 3.48 -3.97 -10.93
C LYS A 14 2.65 -3.76 -9.66
N LYS A 15 2.51 -4.83 -8.88
CA LYS A 15 1.76 -4.86 -7.62
C LYS A 15 2.72 -5.12 -6.46
N ILE A 16 2.34 -4.68 -5.27
CA ILE A 16 3.02 -4.95 -4.02
C ILE A 16 2.01 -5.28 -2.93
N THR A 17 2.38 -6.18 -2.02
CA THR A 17 1.56 -6.57 -0.86
C THR A 17 2.02 -5.81 0.37
N CYS A 18 1.07 -5.43 1.23
CA CYS A 18 1.42 -4.81 2.51
C CYS A 18 1.94 -5.90 3.47
N ASN A 19 3.03 -5.63 4.17
CA ASN A 19 3.56 -6.54 5.19
C ASN A 19 2.83 -6.44 6.54
N ASN A 20 1.85 -5.54 6.68
CA ASN A 20 1.05 -5.46 7.88
C ASN A 20 -0.10 -6.47 7.80
N ASP A 21 -0.14 -7.42 8.72
CA ASP A 21 -1.17 -8.46 8.79
C ASP A 21 -2.56 -7.87 9.11
N ALA A 22 -2.58 -6.75 9.85
CA ALA A 22 -3.78 -5.98 10.15
C ALA A 22 -4.23 -5.07 8.97
N CYS A 23 -3.61 -5.16 7.79
CA CYS A 23 -4.00 -4.35 6.65
C CYS A 23 -5.27 -4.93 6.00
N SER A 24 -6.32 -4.12 5.88
CA SER A 24 -7.55 -4.52 5.16
C SER A 24 -7.35 -4.75 3.66
N TYR A 25 -6.18 -4.36 3.12
CA TYR A 25 -5.84 -4.46 1.71
C TYR A 25 -4.68 -5.43 1.51
N GLU A 26 -4.84 -6.29 0.52
CA GLU A 26 -3.92 -7.40 0.27
C GLU A 26 -2.85 -7.01 -0.79
N TRP A 27 -3.16 -6.07 -1.70
CA TRP A 27 -2.28 -5.65 -2.80
C TRP A 27 -2.53 -4.20 -3.24
N PHE A 28 -1.47 -3.49 -3.62
CA PHE A 28 -1.49 -2.14 -4.16
C PHE A 28 -0.65 -2.01 -5.42
N HIS A 29 -1.04 -1.12 -6.33
CA HIS A 29 -0.19 -0.78 -7.47
C HIS A 29 0.92 0.15 -7.02
N TRP A 30 2.13 -0.08 -7.55
CA TRP A 30 3.29 0.75 -7.24
C TRP A 30 3.03 2.24 -7.46
N LYS A 31 2.45 2.62 -8.61
CA LYS A 31 2.11 4.02 -8.91
C LYS A 31 1.12 4.62 -7.91
N CYS A 32 0.10 3.85 -7.49
CA CYS A 32 -0.93 4.35 -6.57
C CYS A 32 -0.39 4.65 -5.17
N VAL A 33 0.72 4.02 -4.79
CA VAL A 33 1.38 4.22 -3.50
C VAL A 33 2.73 4.95 -3.63
N GLY A 34 3.02 5.53 -4.80
CA GLY A 34 4.25 6.30 -5.05
C GLY A 34 5.53 5.46 -5.12
N LEU A 35 5.42 4.14 -5.24
CA LEU A 35 6.54 3.23 -5.42
C LEU A 35 7.09 3.32 -6.84
N LYS A 36 8.37 3.68 -6.97
CA LYS A 36 9.08 3.71 -8.26
C LYS A 36 9.98 2.48 -8.46
N SER A 37 10.45 1.87 -7.37
CA SER A 37 11.42 0.75 -7.39
C SER A 37 11.05 -0.32 -6.36
N LYS A 38 11.55 -1.55 -6.56
CA LYS A 38 11.29 -2.66 -5.63
C LYS A 38 11.88 -2.31 -4.26
N PRO A 39 11.08 -2.30 -3.18
CA PRO A 39 11.62 -2.05 -1.86
C PRO A 39 12.56 -3.20 -1.47
N ARG A 40 13.72 -2.88 -0.92
CA ARG A 40 14.70 -3.85 -0.40
C ARG A 40 14.29 -4.29 1.01
N GLY A 41 13.07 -4.81 1.18
CA GLY A 41 12.59 -5.30 2.47
C GLY A 41 11.08 -5.28 2.63
N LYS A 42 10.65 -5.28 3.90
CA LYS A 42 9.23 -5.21 4.30
C LYS A 42 8.66 -3.87 3.86
N TRP A 43 7.65 -3.91 3.00
CA TRP A 43 6.94 -2.71 2.57
C TRP A 43 5.61 -2.61 3.28
N LEU A 44 5.28 -1.40 3.74
CA LEU A 44 4.03 -1.07 4.39
C LEU A 44 3.30 -0.06 3.52
N CYS A 45 1.99 -0.24 3.37
CA CYS A 45 1.16 0.69 2.62
C CYS A 45 1.08 2.05 3.33
N PRO A 46 0.80 3.16 2.62
CA PRO A 46 0.73 4.49 3.23
C PRO A 46 -0.32 4.59 4.34
N GLU A 47 -1.32 3.72 4.37
CA GLU A 47 -2.28 3.65 5.49
C GLU A 47 -1.64 3.06 6.75
N CYS A 48 -0.86 1.98 6.62
CA CYS A 48 -0.16 1.35 7.74
C CYS A 48 1.14 2.06 8.13
N ALA A 49 1.76 2.78 7.20
CA ALA A 49 3.01 3.52 7.41
C ALA A 49 2.79 4.92 7.98
N LYS A 50 1.55 5.43 8.05
CA LYS A 50 1.22 6.69 8.74
C LYS A 50 1.50 6.49 10.24
N PRO A 51 2.52 7.15 10.84
CA PRO A 51 2.56 7.25 12.28
C PRO A 51 1.33 8.05 12.69
N SER A 52 0.58 7.57 13.68
CA SER A 52 -0.49 8.35 14.30
C SER A 52 0.10 9.69 14.72
N ARG A 53 -0.12 10.72 13.91
CA ARG A 53 0.08 12.11 14.34
C ARG A 53 -1.04 12.36 15.33
N THR A 54 -0.87 11.87 16.56
CA THR A 54 -1.41 12.59 17.70
C THR A 54 -0.74 13.94 17.62
N ARG A 55 -1.49 14.86 17.03
CA ARG A 55 -1.27 16.28 16.98
C ARG A 55 -0.93 16.69 18.42
N ALA A 56 0.36 16.80 18.71
CA ALA A 56 0.84 17.60 19.81
C ALA A 56 0.36 19.02 19.49
N LYS A 57 -0.75 19.39 20.11
CA LYS A 57 -1.25 20.75 20.19
C LYS A 57 -1.44 21.06 21.65
#